data_AF-A0A9D0LPR0-F1
#
_entry.id   AF-A0A9D0LPR0-F1
#
_cell.length_a   1.000
_cell.length_b   1.000
_cell.length_c   1.000
_cell.angle_alpha   90.00
_cell.angle_beta   90.00
_cell.angle_gamma   90.00
#
_symmetry.space_group_name_H-M   'P 1'
#
loop_
_entity.id
_entity.type
_entity.pdbx_description
1 polymer ?
#
loop_
_entity_poly.entity_id
_entity_poly.type
_entity_poly.pdbx_seq_one_letter_code
_entity_poly.pdbx_strand_id
1 'polypeptide(L)' 'MDEGKLKLSGTDRAAVLLLTLGEENASEVLKHMGPKEVQKVGSAMAGLTNVPREQVTRVLETF' A
#
# COMPACT_ATOMS: atom_id res chain seq x y z
N MET A 1 -9.83 -20.29 14.93
CA MET A 1 -10.35 -19.00 14.44
C MET A 1 -9.47 -18.61 13.27
N ASP A 2 -10.02 -18.49 12.07
CA ASP A 2 -9.27 -18.01 10.90
C ASP A 2 -8.78 -16.60 11.19
N GLU A 3 -7.50 -16.49 11.60
CA GLU A 3 -6.81 -15.21 11.66
C GLU A 3 -6.98 -14.54 10.30
N GLY A 4 -7.63 -13.37 10.29
CA GLY A 4 -7.94 -12.63 9.07
C GLY A 4 -6.71 -12.47 8.19
N LYS A 5 -6.51 -13.40 7.26
CA LYS A 5 -5.68 -13.21 6.08
C LYS A 5 -6.38 -12.15 5.26
N LEU A 6 -6.11 -10.90 5.57
CA LEU A 6 -6.39 -9.83 4.63
C LEU A 6 -5.59 -10.19 3.39
N LYS A 7 -6.30 -10.66 2.37
CA LYS A 7 -5.75 -10.86 1.03
C LYS A 7 -5.49 -9.46 0.47
N LEU A 8 -4.44 -8.82 0.98
CA LEU A 8 -3.97 -7.56 0.45
C LEU A 8 -3.49 -7.85 -0.96
N SER A 9 -4.03 -7.12 -1.92
CA SER A 9 -3.58 -7.22 -3.30
C SER A 9 -2.12 -6.78 -3.40
N GLY A 10 -1.45 -7.09 -4.52
CA GLY A 10 -0.11 -6.54 -4.78
C GLY A 10 -0.11 -5.00 -4.75
N THR A 11 -1.23 -4.39 -5.16
CA THR A 11 -1.43 -2.95 -5.12
C THR A 11 -1.56 -2.41 -3.70
N ASP A 12 -2.28 -3.09 -2.82
CA ASP A 12 -2.40 -2.67 -1.41
C ASP A 12 -1.06 -2.75 -0.68
N ARG A 13 -0.28 -3.78 -0.99
CA ARG A 13 1.09 -3.94 -0.47
C ARG A 13 2.02 -2.82 -0.96
N ALA A 14 1.96 -2.50 -2.26
CA ALA A 14 2.71 -1.38 -2.81
C ALA A 14 2.29 -0.04 -2.17
N ALA A 15 0.99 0.17 -1.96
CA ALA A 15 0.46 1.37 -1.32
C ALA A 15 0.91 1.48 0.14
N VAL A 16 0.91 0.39 0.92
CA VAL A 16 1.48 0.37 2.28
C VAL A 16 2.96 0.75 2.26
N LEU A 17 3.74 0.16 1.36
CA LEU A 17 5.17 0.47 1.24
C LEU A 17 5.39 1.95 0.91
N LEU A 18 4.64 2.51 -0.04
CA LEU A 18 4.73 3.91 -0.42
C LEU A 18 4.36 4.86 0.74
N LEU A 19 3.35 4.50 1.55
CA LEU A 19 3.01 5.26 2.76
C LEU A 19 4.16 5.26 3.78
N THR A 20 4.94 4.19 3.86
CA THR A 20 6.10 4.11 4.78
C THR A 20 7.34 4.82 4.25
N LEU A 21 7.49 4.93 2.93
CA LEU A 21 8.58 5.66 2.28
C LEU A 21 8.40 7.18 2.39
N GLY A 22 7.18 7.64 2.64
CA GLY A 22 6.82 9.06 2.71
C GLY A 22 6.56 9.67 1.34
N GLU A 23 5.98 10.87 1.34
CA GLU A 23 5.47 11.54 0.15
C GLU A 23 6.53 11.77 -0.94
N GLU A 24 7.74 12.21 -0.55
CA GLU A 24 8.83 12.50 -1.48
C GLU A 24 9.27 11.25 -2.26
N ASN A 25 9.64 10.19 -1.55
CA ASN A 25 10.08 8.93 -2.15
C ASN A 25 8.96 8.22 -2.91
N ALA A 26 7.73 8.27 -2.40
CA ALA A 26 6.57 7.71 -3.10
C ALA A 26 6.33 8.43 -4.43
N SER A 27 6.48 9.76 -4.47
CA SER A 27 6.30 10.53 -5.70
C SER A 27 7.30 10.15 -6.79
N GLU A 28 8.56 9.87 -6.43
CA GLU A 28 9.57 9.38 -7.38
C GLU A 28 9.18 8.01 -7.97
N VAL A 29 8.68 7.09 -7.14
CA VAL A 29 8.21 5.78 -7.62
C VAL A 29 6.99 5.92 -8.53
N LEU A 30 6.05 6.80 -8.19
CA LEU A 30 4.84 7.04 -8.98
C LEU A 30 5.15 7.65 -10.36
N LYS A 31 6.23 8.42 -10.50
CA LYS A 31 6.68 8.95 -11.81
C LYS A 31 7.08 7.87 -12.80
N HIS A 32 7.47 6.69 -12.33
CA HIS A 32 7.83 5.55 -13.17
C HIS A 32 6.62 4.67 -13.59
N MET A 33 5.43 4.95 -13.06
CA MET A 33 4.23 4.17 -13.29
C MET A 33 3.35 4.77 -14.39
N GLY A 34 2.57 3.91 -15.08
CA GLY A 34 1.57 4.37 -16.02
C GLY A 34 0.35 5.00 -15.32
N PRO A 35 -0.47 5.82 -16.02
CA PRO A 35 -1.63 6.51 -15.44
C PRO A 35 -2.63 5.56 -14.73
N LYS A 36 -2.84 4.37 -15.31
CA LYS A 36 -3.73 3.34 -14.74
C LYS A 36 -3.16 2.71 -13.47
N GLU A 37 -1.85 2.63 -13.34
CA GLU A 37 -1.18 2.04 -12.18
C GLU A 37 -1.15 3.04 -11.03
N VAL A 38 -0.81 4.30 -11.32
CA VAL A 38 -0.89 5.42 -10.37
C VAL A 38 -2.30 5.53 -9.79
N GLN A 39 -3.35 5.44 -10.63
CA GLN A 39 -4.73 5.49 -10.17
C GLN A 39 -5.07 4.34 -9.21
N LYS A 40 -4.62 3.11 -9.52
CA LYS A 40 -4.85 1.93 -8.66
C LYS A 40 -4.16 2.08 -7.32
N VAL A 41 -2.87 2.46 -7.34
CA VAL A 41 -2.06 2.64 -6.13
C VAL A 41 -2.61 3.79 -5.29
N GLY A 42 -2.92 4.94 -5.89
CA GLY A 42 -3.51 6.09 -5.19
C GLY A 42 -4.86 5.75 -4.54
N SER A 43 -5.71 4.98 -5.24
CA SER A 43 -6.98 4.50 -4.67
C SER A 43 -6.77 3.55 -3.49
N ALA A 44 -5.76 2.66 -3.58
CA ALA A 44 -5.39 1.77 -2.49
C ALA A 44 -4.81 2.55 -1.29
N MET A 45 -3.96 3.56 -1.52
CA MET A 45 -3.41 4.43 -0.47
C MET A 45 -4.52 5.17 0.30
N ALA A 46 -5.51 5.69 -0.43
CA ALA A 46 -6.68 6.34 0.18
C ALA A 46 -7.57 5.36 0.97
N GLY A 47 -7.68 4.11 0.51
CA GLY A 47 -8.40 3.05 1.25
C GLY A 47 -7.67 2.59 2.51
N LEU A 48 -6.33 2.57 2.48
CA LEU A 48 -5.47 2.14 3.58
C LEU A 48 -5.38 3.15 4.72
N THR A 49 -5.79 4.41 4.50
CA THR A 49 -5.85 5.42 5.57
C THR A 49 -6.82 5.01 6.70
N ASN A 50 -7.79 4.14 6.39
CA ASN A 50 -8.77 3.63 7.34
C ASN A 50 -8.47 2.19 7.83
N VAL A 51 -7.29 1.66 7.50
CA VAL A 51 -6.87 0.29 7.83
C VAL A 51 -6.12 0.25 9.17
N PRO A 52 -6.41 -0.72 10.06
CA PRO A 52 -5.73 -0.84 11.34
C PRO A 52 -4.21 -0.96 11.19
N ARG A 53 -3.47 -0.27 12.08
CA ARG A 53 -2.00 -0.27 12.10
C ARG A 53 -1.40 -1.67 12.13
N GLU A 54 -2.05 -2.62 12.79
CA GLU A 54 -1.64 -4.03 12.84
C GLU A 54 -1.54 -4.68 11.45
N GLN A 55 -2.45 -4.33 10.53
CA GLN A 55 -2.41 -4.86 9.17
C GLN A 55 -1.26 -4.27 8.37
N VAL A 56 -0.97 -2.98 8.57
CA VAL A 56 0.18 -2.29 7.97
C VAL A 56 1.48 -2.93 8.45
N THR A 57 1.62 -3.16 9.75
CA THR A 57 2.79 -3.85 10.33
C THR A 57 2.99 -5.24 9.74
N ARG A 58 1.92 -6.03 9.62
CA ARG A 58 2.01 -7.38 9.05
C ARG A 58 2.50 -7.39 7.60
N VAL A 59 2.12 -6.39 6.81
CA VAL A 59 2.64 -6.25 5.43
C VAL A 59 4.14 -6.01 5.43
N LEU A 60 4.61 -5.13 6.30
CA LEU A 60 6.03 -4.79 6.40
C LEU A 60 6.87 -5.96 6.89
N GLU A 61 6.33 -6.82 7.77
CA GLU A 61 6.99 -8.06 8.21
C GLU A 61 7.08 -9.14 7.13
N THR A 62 6.28 -9.03 6.06
CA THR A 62 6.23 -10.03 4.97
C THR A 62 7.10 -9.64 3.76
N PHE A 63 7.78 -8.50 3.79
CA PHE A 63 8.74 -8.04 2.77
C PHE A 63 10.18 -8.31 3.21
#